data_AF-A0A959X6Q4-F1
#
_entry.id   AF-A0A959X6Q4-F1
#
_cell.length_a   1.000
_cell.length_b   1.000
_cell.length_c   1.000
_cell.angle_alpha   90.00
_cell.angle_beta   90.00
_cell.angle_gamma   90.00
#
_symmetry.space_group_name_H-M   'P 1'
#
loop_
_entity.id
_entity.type
_entity.pdbx_description
1 polymer ?
#
loop_
_entity_poly.entity_id
_entity_poly.type
_entity_poly.pdbx_seq_one_letter_code
_entity_poly.pdbx_strand_id
1 'polypeptide(L)' 'MRSTFGKTYADTPDRLVEQLLADDAVMSADTLMLTIPNQLGPGYNLHVLESFATHVAPGLGWLPNTEGPVHGEL' A
#
# COMPACT_ATOMS: atom_id res chain seq x y z
N MET A 1 8.52 15.84 6.93
CA MET A 1 8.18 14.65 6.14
C MET A 1 9.47 14.08 5.55
N ARG A 2 9.95 12.94 6.05
CA ARG A 2 11.19 12.30 5.61
C ARG A 2 10.80 11.20 4.62
N SER A 3 10.62 11.55 3.34
CA SER A 3 10.35 10.55 2.30
C SER A 3 11.64 9.83 1.96
N THR A 4 11.82 8.61 2.46
CA THR A 4 12.92 7.74 2.03
C THR A 4 12.58 7.17 0.66
N PHE A 5 13.36 7.57 -0.34
CA PHE A 5 13.17 7.13 -1.72
C PHE A 5 13.47 5.63 -1.86
N GLY A 6 12.41 4.82 -1.90
CA GLY A 6 12.19 3.82 -2.94
C GLY A 6 12.93 2.48 -2.84
N LYS A 7 12.55 1.64 -1.87
CA LYS A 7 12.68 0.18 -2.08
C LYS A 7 11.53 -0.26 -3.01
N THR A 8 11.87 -1.00 -4.06
CA THR A 8 10.86 -1.64 -4.91
C THR A 8 10.45 -2.95 -4.25
N TYR A 9 9.17 -3.06 -3.90
CA TYR A 9 8.58 -4.29 -3.40
C TYR A 9 7.73 -4.91 -4.53
N ALA A 10 8.09 -6.12 -4.96
CA ALA A 10 7.40 -6.83 -6.02
C ALA A 10 7.38 -8.33 -5.68
N ASP A 11 6.31 -8.76 -5.02
CA ASP A 11 6.15 -10.14 -4.55
C ASP A 11 4.66 -10.48 -4.42
N THR A 12 4.34 -11.69 -3.94
CA THR A 12 2.98 -12.07 -3.59
C THR A 12 2.43 -11.21 -2.44
N PRO A 13 1.09 -11.07 -2.29
CA PRO A 13 0.51 -10.20 -1.26
C PRO A 13 0.99 -10.49 0.16
N ASP A 14 1.06 -11.76 0.57
CA ASP A 14 1.51 -12.13 1.93
C ASP A 14 2.97 -11.72 2.16
N ARG A 15 3.83 -11.93 1.16
CA ARG A 15 5.24 -11.52 1.22
C ARG A 15 5.40 -10.02 1.22
N LEU A 16 4.56 -9.29 0.49
CA LEU A 16 4.53 -7.83 0.52
C LEU A 16 4.16 -7.33 1.92
N VAL A 17 3.14 -7.91 2.56
CA VAL A 17 2.78 -7.56 3.93
C VAL A 17 3.95 -7.77 4.89
N GLU A 18 4.60 -8.94 4.84
CA GLU A 18 5.80 -9.22 5.66
C GLU A 18 6.92 -8.19 5.43
N GLN A 19 7.21 -7.88 4.16
CA GLN A 19 8.27 -6.94 3.79
C GLN A 19 7.98 -5.51 4.22
N LEU A 20 6.71 -5.08 4.15
CA LEU A 20 6.27 -3.75 4.55
C LEU A 20 6.22 -3.61 6.08
N LEU A 21 5.75 -4.65 6.79
CA LEU A 21 5.77 -4.69 8.26
C LEU A 21 7.20 -4.69 8.83
N ALA A 22 8.14 -5.31 8.11
CA ALA A 22 9.54 -5.34 8.49
C ALA A 22 10.30 -4.05 8.14
N ASP A 23 9.68 -3.09 7.44
CA ASP A 23 10.33 -1.84 7.06
C ASP A 23 9.93 -0.70 8.00
N ASP A 24 10.87 -0.34 8.89
CA ASP A 24 10.70 0.75 9.86
C ASP A 24 10.31 2.09 9.21
N ALA A 25 10.75 2.36 7.97
CA ALA A 25 10.41 3.59 7.28
C ALA A 25 8.97 3.58 6.76
N VAL A 26 8.44 2.41 6.39
CA VAL A 26 7.02 2.24 6.04
C VAL A 26 6.16 2.33 7.29
N MET A 27 6.56 1.64 8.37
CA MET A 27 5.79 1.59 9.61
C MET A 27 5.76 2.93 10.36
N SER A 28 6.74 3.81 10.15
CA SER A 28 6.78 5.16 10.72
C SER A 28 6.14 6.23 9.83
N ALA A 29 5.66 5.87 8.63
CA ALA A 29 5.07 6.82 7.71
C ALA A 29 3.54 6.86 7.83
N ASP A 30 2.98 8.07 7.85
CA ASP A 30 1.53 8.30 7.81
C ASP A 30 0.92 8.05 6.42
N THR A 31 1.76 7.91 5.38
CA THR A 31 1.31 7.82 3.99
C THR A 31 2.28 6.97 3.17
N LEU A 32 1.73 6.04 2.39
CA LEU A 32 2.45 5.24 1.41
C LEU A 32 2.06 5.67 -0.02
N MET A 33 3.05 5.88 -0.88
CA MET A 33 2.83 6.19 -2.30
C MET A 33 3.12 4.96 -3.16
N LEU A 34 2.09 4.46 -3.84
CA LEU A 34 2.21 3.35 -4.79
C LEU A 34 2.42 3.88 -6.21
N THR A 35 3.48 3.43 -6.87
CA THR A 35 3.75 3.77 -8.27
C THR A 35 3.36 2.59 -9.16
N ILE A 36 2.29 2.76 -9.96
CA ILE A 36 1.82 1.72 -10.89
C ILE A 36 2.26 2.08 -12.32
N PRO A 37 3.15 1.30 -12.95
CA PRO A 37 3.59 1.55 -14.31
C PRO A 37 2.43 1.34 -15.30
N ASN A 38 2.04 2.41 -16.02
CA ASN A 38 0.87 2.44 -16.89
C ASN A 38 1.08 1.82 -18.29
N GLN A 39 2.06 0.93 -18.48
CA GLN A 39 2.31 0.33 -19.80
C GLN A 39 1.28 -0.74 -20.19
N LEU A 40 0.47 -1.19 -19.23
CA LEU A 40 -0.50 -2.29 -19.39
C LEU A 40 -1.96 -1.80 -19.44
N GLY A 41 -2.18 -0.48 -19.38
CA GLY A 41 -3.50 0.14 -19.49
C GLY A 41 -4.31 0.17 -18.18
N PRO A 42 -5.46 0.86 -18.19
CA PRO A 42 -6.23 1.18 -16.98
C PRO A 42 -6.83 -0.03 -16.28
N GLY A 43 -7.22 -1.07 -17.03
CA GLY A 43 -7.79 -2.29 -16.44
C GLY A 43 -6.79 -3.04 -15.54
N TYR A 44 -5.53 -3.10 -15.96
CA TYR A 44 -4.47 -3.71 -15.15
C TYR A 44 -4.17 -2.86 -13.90
N ASN A 45 -4.13 -1.53 -14.04
CA ASN A 45 -3.93 -0.64 -12.89
C ASN A 45 -5.03 -0.80 -11.84
N LEU A 46 -6.28 -0.95 -12.28
CA LEU A 46 -7.41 -1.21 -11.38
C LEU A 46 -7.24 -2.54 -10.64
N HIS A 47 -6.84 -3.60 -11.35
CA HIS A 47 -6.59 -4.90 -10.75
C HIS A 47 -5.48 -4.86 -9.69
N VAL A 48 -4.40 -4.10 -9.93
CA VAL A 48 -3.33 -3.91 -8.94
C VAL A 48 -3.84 -3.18 -7.70
N LEU A 49 -4.61 -2.11 -7.87
CA LEU A 49 -5.19 -1.37 -6.75
C LEU A 49 -6.19 -2.22 -5.95
N GLU A 50 -7.03 -2.99 -6.64
CA GLU A 50 -7.98 -3.91 -6.02
C GLU A 50 -7.24 -5.01 -5.24
N SER A 51 -6.25 -5.66 -5.85
CA SER A 51 -5.43 -6.68 -5.19
C SER A 51 -4.73 -6.14 -3.94
N PHE A 52 -4.16 -4.93 -4.02
CA PHE A 52 -3.55 -4.26 -2.88
C PHE A 52 -4.58 -4.00 -1.76
N ALA A 53 -5.73 -3.42 -2.10
CA ALA A 53 -6.78 -3.08 -1.14
C ALA A 53 -7.39 -4.32 -0.47
N THR A 54 -7.52 -5.43 -1.19
CA THR A 54 -8.13 -6.66 -0.66
C THR A 54 -7.15 -7.53 0.12
N HIS A 55 -5.87 -7.58 -0.27
CA HIS A 55 -4.93 -8.54 0.29
C HIS A 55 -3.80 -7.93 1.13
N VAL A 56 -3.35 -6.71 0.80
CA VAL A 56 -2.19 -6.09 1.46
C VAL A 56 -2.63 -5.11 2.54
N ALA A 57 -3.53 -4.17 2.21
CA ALA A 57 -3.97 -3.12 3.11
C ALA A 57 -4.53 -3.65 4.46
N PRO A 58 -5.35 -4.72 4.51
CA PRO A 58 -5.84 -5.28 5.78
C PRO A 58 -4.71 -5.88 6.63
N GLY A 59 -3.69 -6.46 6.00
CA GLY A 59 -2.51 -6.99 6.67
C GLY A 59 -1.65 -5.91 7.34
N LEU A 60 -1.78 -4.65 6.90
CA LEU A 60 -1.18 -3.48 7.50
C LEU A 60 -2.10 -2.78 8.52
N GLY A 61 -3.30 -3.32 8.76
CA GLY A 61 -4.30 -2.75 9.65
C GLY A 61 -5.08 -1.56 9.07
N TRP A 62 -5.03 -1.34 7.75
CA TRP A 62 -5.73 -0.23 7.11
C TRP A 62 -7.20 -0.59 6.86
N LEU A 63 -8.06 0.42 7.07
CA LEU A 63 -9.50 0.31 6.85
C LEU A 63 -9.90 0.87 5.48
N PRO A 64 -10.92 0.30 4.82
CA PRO A 64 -11.46 0.85 3.58
C PRO A 64 -12.05 2.25 3.80
N ASN A 65 -11.69 3.20 2.93
CA ASN A 65 -12.30 4.55 2.92
C ASN A 65 -13.75 4.56 2.40
N THR A 66 -14.30 3.39 2.04
CA THR A 66 -15.73 3.24 1.67
C THR A 66 -16.65 3.19 2.89
N GLU A 67 -16.12 3.02 4.10
CA GLU A 67 -16.89 2.90 5.35
C GLU A 67 -17.08 4.23 6.10
N GLY A 68 -16.67 5.36 5.51
CA GLY A 68 -16.77 6.69 6.12
C GLY A 68 -15.41 7.40 6.17
N PRO A 69 -15.38 8.66 6.66
CA PRO A 69 -14.14 9.44 6.67
C PRO A 69 -13.05 8.73 7.48
N VAL A 70 -11.83 8.68 6.94
CA VAL A 70 -10.64 8.17 7.63
C VAL A 70 -10.45 8.98 8.92
N HIS A 71 -10.73 8.36 10.06
CA HIS A 71 -10.45 8.92 11.37
C HIS A 71 -8.95 8.71 11.68
N GLY A 72 -8.09 9.55 11.11
CA GLY A 72 -6.71 9.67 11.56
C GLY A 72 -6.69 10.46 12.86
N GLU A 73 -6.31 9.82 13.98
CA GLU A 73 -6.01 10.57 15.20
C GLU A 73 -4.68 11.30 15.03
N LEU A 74 -4.72 12.63 15.20
CA LEU A 74 -3.55 13.51 15.36
C LEU A 74 -2.94 13.34 16.75
#